data_AF-A0A3L7PSG0-F1
#
_entry.id   AF-A0A3L7PSG0-F1
#
_cell.length_a   1.000
_cell.length_b   1.000
_cell.length_c   1.000
_cell.angle_alpha   90.00
_cell.angle_beta   90.00
_cell.angle_gamma   90.00
#
_symmetry.space_group_name_H-M   'P 1'
#
loop_
_entity.id
_entity.type
_entity.pdbx_description
1 polymer ?
#
loop_
_entity_poly.entity_id
_entity_poly.type
_entity_poly.pdbx_seq_one_letter_code
_entity_poly.pdbx_strand_id
1 'polypeptide(L)'
;MPAKTGKGHSANASISRPLAAQTEILAAHAVAWGIPTLNRLAATFPDGAIVVTTSPQGLTAWSDLISRLPALIAERVATATEIEYRGWCMRSPDESHELHAVVWSWIKAPLPPQRRPAFASFPIPASADYWVLRYGHTTADEGGHSADLFAWDGAVATHLASGITERFRS
;
A
#
# COMPACT_ATOMS: atom_id res chain seq x y z
N MET A 1 1.17 54.85 -13.25
CA MET A 1 1.51 53.41 -13.27
C MET A 1 0.68 52.70 -12.21
N PRO A 2 -0.28 51.83 -12.55
CA PRO A 2 -0.96 51.01 -11.55
C PRO A 2 -0.19 49.70 -11.33
N ALA A 3 0.16 49.42 -10.08
CA ALA A 3 0.73 48.14 -9.67
C ALA A 3 -0.38 47.07 -9.69
N LYS A 4 -0.13 45.99 -10.44
CA LYS A 4 -1.01 44.83 -10.60
C LYS A 4 -1.18 44.11 -9.26
N THR A 5 -2.42 43.96 -8.82
CA THR A 5 -2.81 43.02 -7.76
C THR A 5 -2.76 41.60 -8.31
N GLY A 6 -1.86 40.78 -7.78
CA GLY A 6 -1.82 39.33 -8.05
C GLY A 6 -2.95 38.63 -7.30
N LYS A 7 -3.96 38.17 -8.03
CA LYS A 7 -5.01 37.25 -7.56
C LYS A 7 -4.66 35.82 -7.98
N GLY A 8 -4.79 34.90 -7.02
CA GLY A 8 -5.09 33.47 -7.22
C GLY A 8 -3.92 32.62 -7.76
N HIS A 9 -3.71 31.38 -7.33
CA HIS A 9 -4.69 30.39 -6.91
C HIS A 9 -4.00 29.42 -5.94
N SER A 10 -4.48 29.34 -4.69
CA SER A 10 -4.25 28.14 -3.90
C SER A 10 -5.24 27.10 -4.42
N ALA A 11 -4.78 26.27 -5.35
CA ALA A 11 -5.56 25.16 -5.87
C ALA A 11 -5.68 24.11 -4.76
N ASN A 12 -6.75 24.19 -3.97
CA ASN A 12 -7.26 23.03 -3.23
C ASN A 12 -7.72 22.02 -4.29
N ALA A 13 -6.80 21.21 -4.80
CA ALA A 13 -7.11 20.13 -5.70
C ALA A 13 -7.98 19.13 -4.94
N SER A 14 -9.27 19.08 -5.24
CA SER A 14 -10.15 18.06 -4.70
C SER A 14 -9.63 16.69 -5.15
N ILE A 15 -9.17 15.88 -4.21
CA ILE A 15 -8.80 14.48 -4.46
C ILE A 15 -10.01 13.79 -5.09
N SER A 16 -9.80 13.09 -6.21
CA SER A 16 -10.89 12.36 -6.86
C SER A 16 -11.43 11.29 -5.91
N ARG A 17 -12.74 11.04 -5.93
CA ARG A 17 -13.36 10.06 -5.01
C ARG A 17 -12.69 8.68 -5.04
N PRO A 18 -12.33 8.10 -6.21
CA PRO A 18 -11.62 6.82 -6.25
C PRO A 18 -10.24 6.88 -5.57
N LEU A 19 -9.55 8.01 -5.67
CA LEU A 19 -8.25 8.20 -5.05
C LEU A 19 -8.37 8.31 -3.52
N ALA A 20 -9.39 9.01 -3.03
CA ALA A 20 -9.69 9.08 -1.59
C ALA A 20 -10.01 7.69 -1.02
N ALA A 21 -10.86 6.91 -1.69
CA ALA A 21 -11.19 5.55 -1.25
C ALA A 21 -9.97 4.62 -1.25
N GLN A 22 -9.06 4.74 -2.22
CA GLN A 22 -7.79 4.00 -2.22
C GLN A 22 -6.92 4.37 -1.01
N THR A 23 -6.81 5.66 -0.69
CA THR A 23 -6.08 6.14 0.51
C THR A 23 -6.70 5.57 1.79
N GLU A 24 -8.02 5.58 1.92
CA GLU A 24 -8.74 5.05 3.07
C GLU A 24 -8.49 3.54 3.26
N ILE A 25 -8.55 2.76 2.17
CA ILE A 25 -8.25 1.32 2.22
C ILE A 25 -6.81 1.07 2.66
N LEU A 26 -5.84 1.79 2.08
CA LEU A 26 -4.43 1.64 2.42
C LEU A 26 -4.15 2.03 3.87
N ALA A 27 -4.76 3.12 4.35
CA ALA A 27 -4.62 3.57 5.74
C ALA A 27 -5.25 2.57 6.72
N ALA A 28 -6.46 2.08 6.43
CA ALA A 28 -7.11 1.05 7.25
C ALA A 28 -6.28 -0.23 7.31
N HIS A 29 -5.71 -0.65 6.18
CA HIS A 29 -4.84 -1.81 6.11
C HIS A 29 -3.51 -1.63 6.86
N ALA A 30 -2.87 -0.45 6.74
CA ALA A 30 -1.65 -0.14 7.48
C ALA A 30 -1.88 -0.21 9.00
N VAL A 31 -3.05 0.18 9.49
CA VAL A 31 -3.44 0.00 10.90
C VAL A 31 -3.67 -1.47 11.24
N ALA A 32 -4.53 -2.16 10.47
CA ALA A 32 -5.04 -3.48 10.84
C ALA A 32 -3.99 -4.60 10.68
N TRP A 33 -3.15 -4.51 9.65
CA TRP A 33 -2.15 -5.53 9.33
C TRP A 33 -0.72 -4.98 9.43
N GLY A 34 -0.52 -3.74 8.99
CA GLY A 34 0.81 -3.13 8.88
C GLY A 34 1.51 -2.94 10.22
N ILE A 35 0.87 -2.27 11.18
CA ILE A 35 1.44 -2.04 12.52
C ILE A 35 1.76 -3.34 13.25
N PRO A 36 0.86 -4.34 13.33
CA PRO A 36 1.20 -5.65 13.90
C PRO A 36 2.41 -6.30 13.22
N THR A 37 2.49 -6.20 11.88
CA THR A 37 3.61 -6.74 11.10
C THR A 37 4.93 -6.03 11.42
N LEU A 38 4.93 -4.69 11.48
CA LEU A 38 6.12 -3.92 11.86
C LEU A 38 6.61 -4.26 13.26
N ASN A 39 5.71 -4.35 14.24
CA ASN A 39 6.10 -4.70 15.61
C ASN A 39 6.71 -6.10 15.70
N ARG A 40 6.13 -7.07 14.99
CA ARG A 40 6.65 -8.43 14.91
C ARG A 40 8.03 -8.46 14.27
N LEU A 41 8.19 -7.82 13.11
CA LEU A 41 9.46 -7.76 12.40
C LEU A 41 10.54 -7.04 13.22
N ALA A 42 10.20 -5.94 13.89
CA ALA A 42 11.13 -5.22 14.74
C ALA A 42 11.65 -6.08 15.91
N ALA A 43 10.83 -7.01 16.41
CA ALA A 43 11.20 -7.95 17.47
C ALA A 43 12.02 -9.15 16.95
N THR A 44 11.72 -9.67 15.75
CA THR A 44 12.41 -10.83 15.18
C THR A 44 13.68 -10.48 14.42
N PHE A 45 13.81 -9.22 14.01
CA PHE A 45 14.92 -8.72 13.23
C PHE A 45 15.48 -7.47 13.91
N PRO A 46 16.11 -7.54 15.10
CA PRO A 46 16.36 -6.39 15.97
C PRO A 46 17.39 -5.38 15.42
N ASP A 47 18.29 -5.80 14.54
CA ASP A 47 19.42 -4.97 14.10
C ASP A 47 19.30 -4.43 12.68
N GLY A 48 18.37 -4.94 11.87
CA GLY A 48 18.26 -4.52 10.47
C GLY A 48 17.21 -3.44 10.22
N ALA A 49 17.21 -2.88 9.01
CA ALA A 49 16.24 -1.87 8.61
C ALA A 49 14.89 -2.52 8.25
N ILE A 50 13.79 -1.76 8.37
CA ILE A 50 12.49 -2.17 7.85
C ILE A 50 12.05 -1.16 6.80
N VAL A 51 11.90 -1.59 5.56
CA VAL A 51 11.42 -0.75 4.47
C VAL A 51 9.95 -1.03 4.25
N VAL A 52 9.11 0.00 4.43
CA VAL A 52 7.70 -0.04 4.04
C VAL A 52 7.57 0.53 2.64
N THR A 53 7.18 -0.31 1.68
CA THR A 53 6.94 0.13 0.30
C THR A 53 5.46 0.09 -0.08
N THR A 54 4.97 1.17 -0.67
CA THR A 54 3.53 1.34 -0.97
C THR A 54 3.29 2.20 -2.20
N SER A 55 2.03 2.38 -2.58
CA SER A 55 1.66 3.36 -3.60
C SER A 55 1.76 4.80 -3.03
N PRO A 56 1.86 5.84 -3.88
CA PRO A 56 1.99 7.23 -3.39
C PRO A 56 0.91 7.65 -2.38
N GLN A 57 -0.31 7.12 -2.52
CA GLN A 57 -1.44 7.38 -1.62
C GLN A 57 -1.22 6.80 -0.22
N GLY A 58 -0.52 5.66 -0.12
CA GLY A 58 -0.26 5.00 1.14
C GLY A 58 0.88 5.63 1.93
N LEU A 59 1.77 6.41 1.29
CA LEU A 59 2.95 6.96 1.94
C LEU A 59 2.61 7.84 3.14
N THR A 60 1.68 8.78 2.99
CA THR A 60 1.26 9.66 4.08
C THR A 60 0.69 8.86 5.25
N ALA A 61 -0.17 7.87 4.97
CA ALA A 61 -0.76 7.03 6.00
C ALA A 61 0.31 6.24 6.76
N TRP A 62 1.29 5.68 6.06
CA TRP A 62 2.38 4.96 6.69
C TRP A 62 3.31 5.88 7.50
N SER A 63 3.69 7.03 6.97
CA SER A 63 4.54 7.99 7.69
C SER A 63 3.88 8.47 8.99
N ASP A 64 2.58 8.80 8.95
CA ASP A 64 1.82 9.18 10.14
C ASP A 64 1.78 8.06 11.18
N LEU A 65 1.58 6.82 10.74
CA LEU A 65 1.53 5.66 11.63
C LEU A 65 2.90 5.34 12.24
N ILE A 66 3.97 5.42 11.46
CA ILE A 66 5.34 5.18 11.93
C ILE A 66 5.73 6.20 12.99
N SER A 67 5.33 7.47 12.82
CA SER A 67 5.59 8.52 13.81
C SER A 67 4.98 8.25 15.20
N ARG A 68 4.02 7.32 15.28
CA ARG A 68 3.33 6.92 16.52
C ARG A 68 3.89 5.63 17.12
N LEU A 69 4.82 4.96 16.45
CA LEU A 69 5.50 3.79 17.00
C LEU A 69 6.53 4.19 18.06
N PRO A 70 6.97 3.25 18.92
CA PRO A 70 8.12 3.48 19.79
C PRO A 70 9.34 3.98 19.00
N ALA A 71 10.07 4.96 19.51
CA ALA A 71 11.18 5.61 18.82
C ALA A 71 12.21 4.60 18.26
N LEU A 72 12.57 3.60 19.06
CA LEU A 72 13.50 2.53 18.67
C LEU A 72 13.05 1.74 17.43
N ILE A 73 11.73 1.61 17.23
CA ILE A 73 11.16 0.98 16.03
C ILE A 73 11.10 2.01 14.90
N ALA A 74 10.56 3.20 15.17
CA ALA A 74 10.36 4.24 14.17
C ALA A 74 11.67 4.65 13.47
N GLU A 75 12.77 4.76 14.20
CA GLU A 75 14.10 5.11 13.66
C GLU A 75 14.66 4.07 12.67
N ARG A 76 14.15 2.84 12.73
CA ARG A 76 14.56 1.73 11.86
C ARG A 76 13.65 1.56 10.64
N VAL A 77 12.54 2.30 10.57
CA VAL A 77 11.55 2.18 9.50
C VAL A 77 11.71 3.31 8.49
N ALA A 78 11.86 2.94 7.21
CA ALA A 78 11.82 3.89 6.09
C ALA A 78 10.59 3.63 5.23
N THR A 79 9.93 4.69 4.75
CA THR A 79 8.85 4.59 3.76
C THR A 79 9.37 4.95 2.37
N ALA A 80 8.92 4.21 1.35
CA ALA A 80 9.29 4.46 -0.04
C ALA A 80 8.16 4.02 -0.99
N THR A 81 8.11 4.58 -2.19
CA THR A 81 7.35 3.98 -3.28
C THR A 81 8.04 2.69 -3.77
N GLU A 82 7.33 1.86 -4.53
CA GLU A 82 7.92 0.66 -5.14
C GLU A 82 9.11 1.01 -6.06
N ILE A 83 8.98 2.09 -6.84
CA ILE A 83 10.03 2.52 -7.77
C ILE A 83 11.28 3.00 -7.03
N GLU A 84 11.12 3.72 -5.92
CA GLU A 84 12.23 4.18 -5.07
C GLU A 84 12.93 2.99 -4.42
N TYR A 85 12.16 2.04 -3.86
CA TYR A 85 12.70 0.84 -3.24
C TYR A 85 13.48 -0.03 -4.24
N ARG A 86 12.91 -0.29 -5.42
CA ARG A 86 13.60 -1.02 -6.50
C ARG A 86 14.87 -0.29 -6.93
N GLY A 87 14.81 1.04 -7.05
CA GLY A 87 15.96 1.88 -7.35
C GLY A 87 17.07 1.73 -6.31
N TRP A 88 16.73 1.67 -5.03
CA TRP A 88 17.68 1.44 -3.94
C TRP A 88 18.28 0.03 -4.02
N CYS A 89 17.47 -1.02 -4.18
CA CYS A 89 17.95 -2.40 -4.29
C CYS A 89 18.96 -2.60 -5.43
N MET A 90 18.78 -1.90 -6.57
CA MET A 90 19.73 -1.96 -7.67
C MET A 90 21.08 -1.29 -7.37
N ARG A 91 21.12 -0.29 -6.48
CA ARG A 91 22.35 0.42 -6.10
C ARG A 91 23.03 -0.20 -4.88
N SER A 92 22.25 -0.80 -4.00
CA SER A 92 22.68 -1.40 -2.75
C SER A 92 21.99 -2.76 -2.62
N PRO A 93 22.47 -3.78 -3.35
CA PRO A 93 21.82 -5.08 -3.38
C PRO A 93 21.96 -5.78 -2.03
N ASP A 94 20.83 -6.24 -1.51
CA ASP A 94 20.71 -7.19 -0.41
C ASP A 94 19.69 -8.24 -0.85
N GLU A 95 20.13 -9.11 -1.76
CA GLU A 95 19.26 -10.10 -2.42
C GLU A 95 18.69 -11.11 -1.43
N SER A 96 19.47 -11.44 -0.40
CA SER A 96 19.11 -12.36 0.67
C SER A 96 18.29 -11.69 1.78
N HIS A 97 18.06 -10.37 1.75
CA HIS A 97 17.33 -9.64 2.78
C HIS A 97 17.94 -9.82 4.20
N GLU A 98 19.28 -9.87 4.27
CA GLU A 98 20.02 -10.03 5.53
C GLU A 98 20.13 -8.72 6.32
N LEU A 99 20.03 -7.59 5.64
CA LEU A 99 20.22 -6.24 6.19
C LEU A 99 18.90 -5.47 6.29
N HIS A 100 17.88 -5.83 5.51
CA HIS A 100 16.55 -5.25 5.61
C HIS A 100 15.41 -6.26 5.49
N ALA A 101 14.35 -6.01 6.26
CA ALA A 101 13.03 -6.54 5.96
C ALA A 101 12.29 -5.57 5.04
N VAL A 102 11.45 -6.07 4.14
CA VAL A 102 10.52 -5.26 3.36
C VAL A 102 9.09 -5.62 3.73
N VAL A 103 8.28 -4.62 4.05
CA VAL A 103 6.83 -4.69 4.20
C VAL A 103 6.24 -3.93 3.03
N TRP A 104 5.23 -4.50 2.38
CA TRP A 104 4.66 -3.88 1.20
C TRP A 104 3.16 -3.97 1.15
N SER A 105 2.52 -2.94 0.60
CA SER A 105 1.09 -2.90 0.35
C SER A 105 0.79 -1.99 -0.83
N TRP A 106 0.06 -2.44 -1.85
CA TRP A 106 -0.39 -1.57 -2.94
C TRP A 106 -1.76 -1.99 -3.46
N ILE A 107 -2.54 -1.01 -3.89
CA ILE A 107 -3.87 -1.24 -4.44
C ILE A 107 -3.87 -1.12 -5.97
N LYS A 108 -4.47 -2.09 -6.63
CA LYS A 108 -4.74 -2.06 -8.07
C LYS A 108 -6.22 -1.78 -8.29
N ALA A 109 -6.50 -0.57 -8.77
CA ALA A 109 -7.85 -0.02 -8.89
C ALA A 109 -7.98 0.86 -10.14
N PRO A 110 -8.94 0.59 -11.06
CA PRO A 110 -9.74 -0.63 -11.18
C PRO A 110 -8.94 -1.80 -11.77
N LEU A 111 -9.39 -3.03 -11.54
CA LEU A 111 -8.92 -4.18 -12.30
C LEU A 111 -9.52 -4.19 -13.72
N PRO A 112 -8.74 -4.61 -14.75
CA PRO A 112 -9.28 -4.77 -16.09
C PRO A 112 -10.48 -5.74 -16.12
N PRO A 113 -11.53 -5.48 -16.91
CA PRO A 113 -12.72 -6.35 -16.99
C PRO A 113 -12.39 -7.82 -17.33
N GLN A 114 -11.32 -8.04 -18.09
CA GLN A 114 -10.77 -9.34 -18.46
C GLN A 114 -10.39 -10.20 -17.25
N ARG A 115 -10.11 -9.58 -16.09
CA ARG A 115 -9.78 -10.27 -14.83
C ARG A 115 -11.01 -10.73 -14.06
N ARG A 116 -12.23 -10.24 -14.38
CA ARG A 116 -13.46 -10.59 -13.65
C ARG A 116 -13.70 -12.10 -13.51
N PRO A 117 -13.44 -12.96 -14.51
CA PRO A 117 -13.61 -14.41 -14.37
C PRO A 117 -12.76 -15.04 -13.25
N ALA A 118 -11.62 -14.44 -12.88
CA ALA A 118 -10.79 -14.92 -11.78
C ALA A 118 -11.48 -14.78 -10.40
N PHE A 119 -12.51 -13.93 -10.31
CA PHE A 119 -13.26 -13.63 -9.09
C PHE A 119 -14.74 -14.05 -9.21
N ALA A 120 -15.04 -15.05 -10.05
CA ALA A 120 -16.42 -15.49 -10.28
C ALA A 120 -17.16 -15.97 -9.01
N SER A 121 -16.44 -16.34 -7.95
CA SER A 121 -17.01 -16.67 -6.63
C SER A 121 -17.50 -15.45 -5.84
N PHE A 122 -17.20 -14.22 -6.28
CA PHE A 122 -17.53 -12.97 -5.61
C PHE A 122 -18.29 -12.01 -6.53
N PRO A 123 -19.45 -12.41 -7.10
CA PRO A 123 -20.12 -11.65 -8.15
C PRO A 123 -20.41 -10.20 -7.74
N ILE A 124 -20.14 -9.26 -8.65
CA ILE A 124 -20.44 -7.84 -8.49
C ILE A 124 -21.35 -7.35 -9.64
N PRO A 125 -22.13 -6.26 -9.45
CA PRO A 125 -22.91 -5.65 -10.53
C PRO A 125 -22.04 -5.27 -11.72
N ALA A 126 -22.60 -5.27 -12.93
CA ALA A 126 -21.85 -4.92 -14.15
C ALA A 126 -21.24 -3.51 -14.11
N SER A 127 -21.90 -2.59 -13.41
CA SER A 127 -21.49 -1.20 -13.18
C SER A 127 -20.39 -1.03 -12.12
N ALA A 128 -20.06 -2.07 -11.37
CA ALA A 128 -19.02 -2.05 -10.35
C ALA A 128 -17.70 -2.62 -10.88
N ASP A 129 -16.59 -2.22 -10.27
CA ASP A 129 -15.24 -2.71 -10.61
C ASP A 129 -14.60 -3.43 -9.43
N TYR A 130 -13.79 -4.45 -9.71
CA TYR A 130 -12.95 -5.05 -8.68
C TYR A 130 -11.72 -4.19 -8.43
N TRP A 131 -11.41 -3.97 -7.16
CA TRP A 131 -10.11 -3.47 -6.71
C TRP A 131 -9.43 -4.55 -5.90
N VAL A 132 -8.10 -4.63 -5.99
CA VAL A 132 -7.31 -5.60 -5.22
C VAL A 132 -6.20 -4.89 -4.47
N LEU A 133 -6.21 -5.02 -3.15
CA LEU A 133 -5.09 -4.64 -2.30
C LEU A 133 -4.17 -5.84 -2.17
N ARG A 134 -2.93 -5.73 -2.62
CA ARG A 134 -1.90 -6.75 -2.40
C ARG A 134 -0.98 -6.30 -1.31
N TYR A 135 -0.56 -7.21 -0.45
CA TYR A 135 0.32 -6.91 0.66
C TYR A 135 1.14 -8.12 1.06
N GLY A 136 2.22 -7.87 1.79
CA GLY A 136 3.10 -8.93 2.25
C GLY A 136 4.38 -8.38 2.85
N HIS A 137 5.24 -9.30 3.25
CA HIS A 137 6.56 -8.97 3.73
C HIS A 137 7.58 -10.00 3.27
N THR A 138 8.84 -9.59 3.27
CA THR A 138 9.99 -10.46 2.98
C THR A 138 11.12 -10.13 3.94
N THR A 139 11.79 -11.17 4.41
CA THR A 139 13.00 -11.18 5.24
C THR A 139 13.92 -12.29 4.70
N ALA A 140 15.11 -12.46 5.30
CA ALA A 140 15.97 -13.60 4.99
C ALA A 140 15.31 -14.97 5.26
N ASP A 141 14.51 -15.07 6.32
CA ASP A 141 13.99 -16.36 6.81
C ASP A 141 12.57 -16.68 6.31
N GLU A 142 11.78 -15.65 6.02
CA GLU A 142 10.38 -15.80 5.64
C GLU A 142 9.92 -14.75 4.62
N GLY A 143 8.96 -15.16 3.81
CA GLY A 143 8.27 -14.29 2.88
C GLY A 143 6.83 -14.74 2.67
N GLY A 144 5.94 -13.77 2.46
CA GLY A 144 4.53 -14.04 2.26
C GLY A 144 3.86 -12.95 1.46
N HIS A 145 2.80 -13.32 0.74
CA HIS A 145 1.91 -12.37 0.10
C HIS A 145 0.46 -12.77 0.33
N SER A 146 -0.39 -11.77 0.37
CA SER A 146 -1.83 -11.90 0.48
C SER A 146 -2.50 -10.80 -0.31
N ALA A 147 -3.79 -10.98 -0.57
CA ALA A 147 -4.57 -9.97 -1.25
C ALA A 147 -5.98 -9.89 -0.67
N ASP A 148 -6.50 -8.68 -0.60
CA ASP A 148 -7.88 -8.40 -0.22
C ASP A 148 -8.62 -7.86 -1.44
N LEU A 149 -9.84 -8.36 -1.64
CA LEU A 149 -10.71 -8.04 -2.77
C LEU A 149 -11.78 -7.05 -2.34
N PHE A 150 -12.01 -6.04 -3.17
CA PHE A 150 -13.04 -5.03 -2.98
C PHE A 150 -13.90 -4.89 -4.23
N ALA A 151 -15.17 -4.54 -4.04
CA ALA A 151 -16.07 -4.04 -5.08
C ALA A 151 -16.19 -2.52 -4.98
N TRP A 152 -15.95 -1.81 -6.07
CA TRP A 152 -16.16 -0.37 -6.18
C TRP A 152 -17.37 -0.07 -7.03
N ASP A 153 -18.38 0.60 -6.48
CA ASP A 153 -19.63 0.93 -7.18
C ASP A 153 -19.67 2.36 -7.77
N GLY A 154 -18.55 3.10 -7.69
CA GLY A 154 -18.48 4.52 -8.05
C GLY A 154 -18.56 5.48 -6.85
N ALA A 155 -18.96 4.99 -5.68
CA ALA A 155 -19.09 5.76 -4.46
C ALA A 155 -18.36 5.14 -3.26
N VAL A 156 -18.48 3.82 -3.07
CA VAL A 156 -17.98 3.07 -1.92
C VAL A 156 -17.20 1.84 -2.37
N ALA A 157 -16.10 1.57 -1.66
CA ALA A 157 -15.36 0.33 -1.79
C ALA A 157 -15.84 -0.66 -0.73
N THR A 158 -16.55 -1.71 -1.15
CA THR A 158 -17.02 -2.77 -0.27
C THR A 158 -16.00 -3.90 -0.23
N HIS A 159 -15.48 -4.22 0.95
CA HIS A 159 -14.60 -5.39 1.13
C HIS A 159 -15.38 -6.68 0.90
N LEU A 160 -14.86 -7.56 0.04
CA LEU A 160 -15.49 -8.81 -0.36
C LEU A 160 -14.84 -10.03 0.29
N ALA A 161 -13.50 -10.07 0.34
CA ALA A 161 -12.75 -11.20 0.85
C ALA A 161 -11.31 -10.81 1.19
N SER A 162 -10.76 -11.45 2.22
CA SER A 162 -9.35 -11.33 2.61
C SER A 162 -8.55 -12.58 2.26
N GLY A 163 -7.23 -12.44 2.12
CA GLY A 163 -6.33 -13.58 1.93
C GLY A 163 -6.60 -14.36 0.64
N ILE A 164 -7.11 -13.70 -0.40
CA ILE A 164 -7.39 -14.35 -1.67
C ILE A 164 -6.09 -14.66 -2.42
N THR A 165 -5.99 -15.88 -2.97
CA THR A 165 -4.91 -16.23 -3.89
C THR A 165 -5.32 -15.85 -5.31
N GLU A 166 -4.59 -14.93 -5.94
CA GLU A 166 -4.80 -14.62 -7.35
C GLU A 166 -4.34 -15.80 -8.22
N ARG A 167 -5.28 -16.65 -8.65
CA ARG A 167 -4.99 -17.73 -9.61
C ARG A 167 -4.79 -17.13 -10.99
N PHE A 168 -3.55 -16.85 -11.35
CA PHE A 168 -3.19 -16.52 -12.73
C PHE A 168 -3.24 -17.81 -13.55
N ARG A 169 -4.26 -17.97 -14.40
CA ARG A 169 -4.15 -18.94 -15.50
C ARG A 169 -3.13 -18.36 -16.49
N SER A 170 -1.94 -18.95 -16.51
CA SER A 170 -0.93 -18.79 -17.57
C SER A 170 -1.47 -19.27 -18.90
#